data_AF-A0A809S0I0-F1
#
_entry.id   AF-A0A809S0I0-F1
#
_cell.length_a   1.000
_cell.length_b   1.000
_cell.length_c   1.000
_cell.angle_alpha   90.00
_cell.angle_beta   90.00
_cell.angle_gamma   90.00
#
_symmetry.space_group_name_H-M   'P 1'
#
loop_
_entity.id
_entity.type
_entity.pdbx_description
1 polymer ?
#
loop_
_entity_poly.entity_id
_entity_poly.type
_entity_poly.pdbx_seq_one_letter_code
_entity_poly.pdbx_strand_id
1 'polypeptide(L)'
;MFTKEKINITLLKIKEINLNILLGASEFFNEFRFDFLKAKYPTLKSKQEFFTSDDFLGNIKIEISYLDDHLSGREIFRALKKVLSEISTKISLIKPEYKGSKTFEAKPLKNVIKDKTVYLEKVDNNGGKGASQNESHNQEYQIDLNNEQWYVFNDNYGTSEEKLFIKYFKTHIELKLKAKDLEYYLIRNERFPELAIYSFDSGERFEPDFVLFCRKKINNENITYQTFIEPKGTHLLEEDKWKEEFLNQISNTSQINNLFFKNYKIIGLPFFNSTTKVEEFNQMVEKFINQI
;
A
#
# COMPACT_ATOMS: atom_id res chain seq x y z
N MET A 1 -2.61 -63.59 13.16
CA MET A 1 -1.34 -63.05 13.67
C MET A 1 -1.00 -61.85 12.81
N PHE A 2 -1.29 -60.63 13.26
CA PHE A 2 -0.96 -59.42 12.49
C PHE A 2 0.52 -59.12 12.71
N THR A 3 1.35 -59.35 11.70
CA THR A 3 2.74 -58.89 11.67
C THR A 3 2.72 -57.36 11.73
N LYS A 4 3.34 -56.77 12.76
CA LYS A 4 3.65 -55.34 12.76
C LYS A 4 4.57 -55.08 11.58
N GLU A 5 4.09 -54.39 10.56
CA GLU A 5 4.95 -53.91 9.47
C GLU A 5 6.00 -52.97 10.06
N LYS A 6 7.27 -53.23 9.75
CA LYS A 6 8.40 -52.43 10.23
C LYS A 6 8.48 -51.17 9.38
N ILE A 7 8.13 -50.03 9.96
CA ILE A 7 8.28 -48.73 9.30
C ILE A 7 9.76 -48.32 9.35
N ASN A 8 10.36 -48.16 8.18
CA ASN A 8 11.70 -47.60 8.03
C ASN A 8 11.60 -46.07 7.92
N ILE A 9 12.59 -45.36 8.48
CA ILE A 9 12.65 -43.90 8.46
C ILE A 9 14.01 -43.48 7.92
N THR A 10 14.03 -42.49 7.03
CA THR A 10 15.27 -41.89 6.53
C THR A 10 15.17 -40.38 6.57
N LEU A 11 16.23 -39.73 7.05
CA LEU A 11 16.37 -38.29 7.12
C LEU A 11 17.38 -37.85 6.06
N LEU A 12 16.97 -36.97 5.15
CA LEU A 12 17.80 -36.45 4.07
C LEU A 12 17.75 -34.93 4.06
N LYS A 13 18.85 -34.27 3.75
CA LYS A 13 18.79 -32.86 3.34
C LYS A 13 18.37 -32.79 1.88
N ILE A 14 17.68 -31.72 1.50
CA ILE A 14 17.31 -31.49 0.10
C ILE A 14 18.55 -31.53 -0.81
N LYS A 15 19.67 -30.90 -0.40
CA LYS A 15 20.92 -30.92 -1.20
C LYS A 15 21.57 -32.30 -1.38
N GLU A 16 21.18 -33.29 -0.58
CA GLU A 16 21.70 -34.67 -0.66
C GLU A 16 20.90 -35.52 -1.67
N ILE A 17 19.76 -35.03 -2.15
CA ILE A 17 18.92 -35.73 -3.12
C ILE A 17 19.42 -35.44 -4.53
N ASN A 18 19.35 -36.43 -5.42
CA ASN A 18 19.74 -36.27 -6.81
C ASN A 18 19.00 -35.09 -7.46
N LEU A 19 19.77 -34.15 -8.01
CA LEU A 19 19.26 -32.90 -8.58
C LEU A 19 18.21 -33.13 -9.68
N ASN A 20 18.32 -34.19 -10.49
CA ASN A 20 17.35 -34.48 -11.54
C ASN A 20 15.98 -34.85 -10.96
N ILE A 21 15.95 -35.53 -9.80
CA ILE A 21 14.71 -35.86 -9.10
C ILE A 21 14.08 -34.59 -8.52
N LEU A 22 14.88 -33.70 -7.92
CA LEU A 22 14.42 -32.41 -7.40
C LEU A 22 13.84 -31.52 -8.49
N LEU A 23 14.59 -31.33 -9.58
CA LEU A 23 14.15 -30.55 -10.73
C LEU A 23 12.87 -31.15 -11.32
N GLY A 24 12.85 -32.45 -11.58
CA GLY A 24 11.67 -33.14 -12.11
C GLY A 24 10.43 -33.01 -11.23
N ALA A 25 10.59 -33.06 -9.90
CA ALA A 25 9.46 -32.88 -8.97
C ALA A 25 8.98 -31.43 -8.92
N SER A 26 9.90 -30.46 -9.06
CA SER A 26 9.60 -29.03 -9.03
C SER A 26 8.78 -28.54 -10.22
N GLU A 27 8.88 -29.20 -11.38
CA GLU A 27 8.11 -28.84 -12.59
C GLU A 27 6.59 -28.99 -12.42
N PHE A 28 6.12 -29.62 -11.34
CA PHE A 28 4.69 -29.70 -11.00
C PHE A 28 4.13 -28.44 -10.34
N PHE A 29 4.98 -27.44 -10.06
CA PHE A 29 4.62 -26.25 -9.29
C PHE A 29 5.15 -24.99 -9.98
N ASN A 30 4.26 -24.05 -10.31
CA ASN A 30 4.63 -22.81 -11.00
C ASN A 30 5.59 -21.94 -10.18
N GLU A 31 5.53 -22.04 -8.86
CA GLU A 31 6.34 -21.29 -7.92
C GLU A 31 7.83 -21.62 -8.01
N PHE A 32 8.19 -22.77 -8.60
CA PHE A 32 9.58 -23.19 -8.80
C PHE A 32 10.12 -22.85 -10.20
N ARG A 33 9.34 -22.19 -11.07
CA ARG A 33 9.92 -21.62 -12.29
C ARG A 33 10.95 -20.57 -11.90
N PHE A 34 12.04 -20.51 -12.67
CA PHE A 34 13.17 -19.66 -12.30
C PHE A 34 12.81 -18.17 -12.27
N ASP A 35 11.95 -17.72 -13.18
CA ASP A 35 11.46 -16.34 -13.22
C ASP A 35 10.63 -15.99 -11.97
N PHE A 36 9.75 -16.90 -11.53
CA PHE A 36 8.98 -16.71 -10.30
C PHE A 36 9.90 -16.68 -9.07
N LEU A 37 10.82 -17.64 -8.96
CA LEU A 37 11.81 -17.67 -7.88
C LEU A 37 12.67 -16.41 -7.87
N LYS A 38 13.14 -15.93 -9.03
CA LYS A 38 13.97 -14.72 -9.16
C LYS A 38 13.22 -13.47 -8.71
N ALA A 39 11.91 -13.39 -8.95
CA ALA A 39 11.07 -12.29 -8.48
C ALA A 39 10.92 -12.29 -6.94
N LYS A 40 10.90 -13.46 -6.30
CA LYS A 40 10.83 -13.60 -4.83
C LYS A 40 12.21 -13.48 -4.15
N TYR A 41 13.26 -13.93 -4.82
CA TYR A 41 14.65 -13.97 -4.34
C TYR A 41 15.59 -13.30 -5.36
N PRO A 42 15.72 -11.96 -5.32
CA PRO A 42 16.47 -11.22 -6.34
C PRO A 42 17.95 -11.61 -6.45
N THR A 43 18.56 -12.13 -5.38
CA THR A 43 19.96 -12.56 -5.35
C THR A 43 20.19 -13.96 -5.95
N LEU A 44 19.13 -14.75 -6.15
CA LEU A 44 19.21 -16.12 -6.65
C LEU A 44 19.73 -16.17 -8.09
N LYS A 45 20.73 -17.01 -8.38
CA LYS A 45 21.41 -17.12 -9.68
C LYS A 45 20.86 -18.25 -10.53
N SER A 46 20.35 -19.33 -9.95
CA SER A 46 19.80 -20.47 -10.70
C SER A 46 18.84 -21.34 -9.87
N LYS A 47 18.04 -22.20 -10.54
CA LYS A 47 17.27 -23.26 -9.84
C LYS A 47 18.18 -24.25 -9.11
N GLN A 48 19.35 -24.55 -9.67
CA GLN A 48 20.31 -25.45 -9.03
C GLN A 48 20.75 -24.89 -7.68
N GLU A 49 21.14 -23.62 -7.63
CA GLU A 49 21.50 -22.94 -6.38
C GLU A 49 20.35 -22.97 -5.37
N PHE A 50 19.11 -22.77 -5.82
CA PHE A 50 17.94 -22.80 -4.93
C PHE A 50 17.79 -24.14 -4.19
N PHE A 51 18.10 -25.25 -4.86
CA PHE A 51 18.02 -26.59 -4.27
C PHE A 51 19.28 -27.04 -3.54
N THR A 52 20.47 -26.58 -3.93
CA THR A 52 21.73 -27.10 -3.38
C THR A 52 22.40 -26.18 -2.37
N SER A 53 22.09 -24.87 -2.37
CA SER A 53 22.70 -23.91 -1.45
C SER A 53 22.10 -23.98 -0.05
N ASP A 54 22.95 -23.73 0.94
CA ASP A 54 22.60 -23.68 2.35
C ASP A 54 21.77 -22.45 2.71
N ASP A 55 21.88 -21.38 1.91
CA ASP A 55 21.11 -20.13 2.06
C ASP A 55 19.65 -20.26 1.58
N PHE A 56 19.34 -21.36 0.87
CA PHE A 56 18.00 -21.64 0.32
C PHE A 56 17.48 -22.99 0.84
N LEU A 57 16.98 -23.86 -0.04
CA LEU A 57 16.36 -25.12 0.39
C LEU A 57 17.38 -26.19 0.80
N GLY A 58 18.66 -26.05 0.45
CA GLY A 58 19.64 -27.12 0.53
C GLY A 58 19.80 -27.74 1.92
N ASN A 59 19.70 -26.94 2.98
CA ASN A 59 19.80 -27.42 4.37
C ASN A 59 18.48 -27.88 4.99
N ILE A 60 17.35 -27.75 4.30
CA ILE A 60 16.06 -28.28 4.78
C ILE A 60 16.16 -29.79 4.85
N LYS A 61 15.81 -30.35 6.02
CA LYS A 61 15.75 -31.79 6.26
C LYS A 61 14.35 -32.30 5.99
N ILE A 62 14.25 -33.39 5.25
CA ILE A 62 13.03 -34.13 5.01
C ILE A 62 13.13 -35.49 5.71
N GLU A 63 12.07 -35.87 6.40
CA GLU A 63 11.91 -37.20 6.97
C GLU A 63 10.96 -37.99 6.07
N ILE A 64 11.41 -39.17 5.63
CA ILE A 64 10.62 -40.07 4.78
C ILE A 64 10.43 -41.39 5.51
N SER A 65 9.16 -41.72 5.77
CA SER A 65 8.75 -43.01 6.33
C SER A 65 8.23 -43.92 5.21
N TYR A 66 8.72 -45.16 5.17
CA TYR A 66 8.40 -46.15 4.14
C TYR A 66 8.35 -47.57 4.70
N LEU A 67 7.64 -48.47 4.01
CA LEU A 67 7.39 -49.84 4.47
C LEU A 67 8.36 -50.86 3.85
N ASP A 68 8.86 -50.58 2.64
CA ASP A 68 9.77 -51.47 1.92
C ASP A 68 11.19 -51.41 2.50
N ASP A 69 12.04 -52.40 2.18
CA ASP A 69 13.43 -52.47 2.67
C ASP A 69 14.35 -51.41 2.05
N HIS A 70 13.95 -50.82 0.92
CA HIS A 70 14.74 -49.86 0.15
C HIS A 70 13.90 -48.71 -0.36
N LEU A 71 14.40 -47.48 -0.18
CA LEU A 71 13.77 -46.27 -0.69
C LEU A 71 14.21 -46.00 -2.13
N SER A 72 13.32 -46.22 -3.10
CA SER A 72 13.58 -45.99 -4.52
C SER A 72 13.52 -44.51 -4.90
N GLY A 73 14.18 -44.13 -6.00
CA GLY A 73 14.09 -42.78 -6.55
C GLY A 73 12.66 -42.34 -6.88
N ARG A 74 11.77 -43.28 -7.24
CA ARG A 74 10.35 -43.02 -7.50
C ARG A 74 9.59 -42.64 -6.23
N GLU A 75 9.94 -43.22 -5.10
CA GLU A 75 9.33 -42.90 -3.81
C GLU A 75 9.85 -41.57 -3.28
N ILE A 76 11.15 -41.30 -3.42
CA ILE A 76 11.75 -39.99 -3.12
C ILE A 76 11.05 -38.90 -3.94
N PHE A 77 10.84 -39.12 -5.24
CA PHE A 77 10.10 -38.20 -6.10
C PHE A 77 8.69 -37.92 -5.60
N ARG A 78 7.94 -38.96 -5.17
CA ARG A 78 6.59 -38.80 -4.61
C ARG A 78 6.59 -38.06 -3.29
N ALA A 79 7.55 -38.34 -2.41
CA ALA A 79 7.71 -37.64 -1.15
C ALA A 79 8.04 -36.15 -1.38
N LEU A 80 8.96 -35.86 -2.30
CA LEU A 80 9.31 -34.50 -2.69
C LEU A 80 8.11 -33.72 -3.21
N LYS A 81 7.22 -34.31 -4.01
CA LYS A 81 6.01 -33.60 -4.45
C LYS A 81 5.17 -33.09 -3.27
N LYS A 82 5.09 -33.82 -2.16
CA LYS A 82 4.37 -33.35 -0.96
C LYS A 82 5.10 -32.18 -0.31
N VAL A 83 6.40 -32.33 -0.07
CA VAL A 83 7.25 -31.30 0.54
C VAL A 83 7.27 -30.01 -0.29
N LEU A 84 7.44 -30.14 -1.61
CA LEU A 84 7.49 -29.00 -2.53
C LEU A 84 6.14 -28.28 -2.63
N SER A 85 5.01 -28.97 -2.43
CA SER A 85 3.69 -28.34 -2.36
C SER A 85 3.54 -27.42 -1.14
N GLU A 86 4.10 -27.81 0.01
CA GLU A 86 4.09 -26.96 1.20
C GLU A 86 5.05 -25.77 1.03
N ILE A 87 6.23 -26.02 0.44
CA ILE A 87 7.21 -24.98 0.15
C ILE A 87 6.66 -23.98 -0.87
N SER A 88 5.98 -24.43 -1.95
CA SER A 88 5.39 -23.53 -2.95
C SER A 88 4.40 -22.56 -2.32
N THR A 89 3.56 -23.05 -1.41
CA THR A 89 2.63 -22.23 -0.65
C THR A 89 3.36 -21.12 0.13
N LYS A 90 4.50 -21.45 0.77
CA LYS A 90 5.32 -20.46 1.48
C LYS A 90 6.00 -19.47 0.52
N ILE A 91 6.55 -19.93 -0.60
CA ILE A 91 7.18 -19.06 -1.61
C ILE A 91 6.17 -18.05 -2.17
N SER A 92 4.93 -18.48 -2.43
CA SER A 92 3.87 -17.60 -2.92
C SER A 92 3.57 -16.43 -1.97
N LEU A 93 3.69 -16.66 -0.66
CA LEU A 93 3.47 -15.66 0.39
C LEU A 93 4.62 -14.66 0.56
N ILE A 94 5.81 -14.94 0.00
CA ILE A 94 6.94 -14.01 0.05
C ILE A 94 6.58 -12.77 -0.76
N LYS A 95 6.56 -11.60 -0.13
CA LYS A 95 6.45 -10.34 -0.86
C LYS A 95 7.87 -9.88 -1.22
N PRO A 96 8.16 -9.53 -2.48
CA PRO A 96 9.43 -8.89 -2.79
C PRO A 96 9.54 -7.60 -1.94
N GLU A 97 10.67 -7.40 -1.26
CA GLU A 97 10.95 -6.19 -0.48
C GLU A 97 11.27 -5.03 -1.44
N TYR A 98 10.27 -4.55 -2.16
CA TYR A 98 10.33 -3.20 -2.71
C TYR A 98 10.16 -2.22 -1.55
N LYS A 99 10.91 -1.12 -1.60
CA LYS A 99 10.81 -0.03 -0.62
C LYS A 99 10.42 1.24 -1.34
N GLY A 100 9.62 2.08 -0.68
CA GLY A 100 9.28 3.40 -1.17
C GLY A 100 10.52 4.29 -1.26
N SER A 101 10.64 5.04 -2.35
CA SER A 101 11.66 6.07 -2.46
C SER A 101 11.38 7.19 -1.46
N LYS A 102 12.40 7.60 -0.70
CA LYS A 102 12.35 8.81 0.14
C LYS A 102 12.37 10.09 -0.71
N THR A 103 12.72 9.94 -1.98
CA THR A 103 12.91 11.00 -2.94
C THR A 103 11.68 11.12 -3.85
N PHE A 104 11.05 12.29 -3.85
CA PHE A 104 9.87 12.65 -4.64
C PHE A 104 10.28 13.37 -5.91
N GLU A 105 9.62 13.01 -7.01
CA GLU A 105 9.79 13.60 -8.32
C GLU A 105 8.56 14.44 -8.69
N ALA A 106 8.81 15.67 -9.13
CA ALA A 106 7.73 16.56 -9.52
C ALA A 106 7.09 16.14 -10.84
N LYS A 107 5.76 16.11 -10.87
CA LYS A 107 4.96 15.93 -12.09
C LYS A 107 4.01 17.11 -12.28
N PRO A 108 3.85 17.65 -13.50
CA PRO A 108 2.85 18.69 -13.74
C PRO A 108 1.44 18.16 -13.46
N LEU A 109 0.67 18.85 -12.61
CA LEU A 109 -0.69 18.42 -12.22
C LEU A 109 -1.60 18.21 -13.44
N LYS A 110 -1.50 19.05 -14.48
CA LYS A 110 -2.24 18.90 -15.74
C LYS A 110 -2.00 17.57 -16.48
N ASN A 111 -0.90 16.87 -16.17
CA ASN A 111 -0.60 15.57 -16.75
C ASN A 111 -1.15 14.42 -15.88
N VAL A 112 -1.52 14.71 -14.64
CA VAL A 112 -2.01 13.75 -13.64
C VAL A 112 -3.54 13.84 -13.52
N ILE A 113 -4.06 15.03 -13.22
CA ILE A 113 -5.50 15.29 -13.10
C ILE A 113 -6.07 15.49 -14.50
N LYS A 114 -6.99 14.60 -14.88
CA LYS A 114 -7.65 14.57 -16.17
C LYS A 114 -9.11 14.23 -15.97
N ASP A 115 -9.92 14.52 -16.99
CA ASP A 115 -11.30 14.06 -17.03
C ASP A 115 -11.35 12.54 -16.91
N LYS A 116 -12.13 12.06 -15.94
CA LYS A 116 -12.27 10.65 -15.63
C LYS A 116 -13.73 10.30 -15.43
N THR A 117 -14.19 9.27 -16.13
CA THR A 117 -15.49 8.65 -15.83
C THR A 117 -15.31 7.68 -14.68
N VAL A 118 -16.15 7.81 -13.65
CA VAL A 118 -16.18 6.93 -12.49
C VAL A 118 -17.50 6.17 -12.44
N TYR A 119 -17.47 4.96 -11.91
CA TYR A 119 -18.68 4.19 -11.61
C TYR A 119 -19.15 4.52 -10.20
N LEU A 120 -20.39 4.98 -10.09
CA LEU A 120 -21.01 5.26 -8.80
C LEU A 120 -21.74 4.03 -8.28
N GLU A 121 -21.68 3.85 -6.96
CA GLU A 121 -22.46 2.83 -6.27
C GLU A 121 -23.94 3.23 -6.21
N LYS A 122 -24.82 2.31 -5.78
CA LYS A 122 -26.21 2.66 -5.51
C LYS A 122 -26.27 3.66 -4.35
N VAL A 123 -27.16 4.64 -4.47
CA VAL A 123 -27.49 5.56 -3.39
C VAL A 123 -28.08 4.74 -2.23
N ASP A 124 -27.49 4.87 -1.04
CA ASP A 124 -28.04 4.31 0.19
C ASP A 124 -28.96 5.33 0.89
N ASN A 125 -29.58 4.90 2.00
CA ASN A 125 -30.52 5.74 2.75
C ASN A 125 -29.91 7.06 3.28
N ASN A 126 -28.58 7.13 3.42
CA ASN A 126 -27.86 8.29 3.92
C ASN A 126 -27.11 9.03 2.80
N GLY A 127 -27.38 8.69 1.53
CA GLY A 127 -26.72 9.22 0.34
C GLY A 127 -25.54 8.34 -0.11
N GLY A 128 -24.68 7.89 0.80
CA GLY A 128 -23.56 6.99 0.48
C GLY A 128 -22.63 7.50 -0.62
N LYS A 129 -21.84 6.60 -1.22
CA LYS A 129 -20.96 6.90 -2.36
C LYS A 129 -21.69 7.20 -3.67
N GLY A 130 -22.95 6.76 -3.77
CA GLY A 130 -23.77 6.93 -4.97
C GLY A 130 -24.39 8.31 -5.11
N ALA A 131 -24.55 9.06 -4.02
CA ALA A 131 -25.21 10.37 -4.05
C ALA A 131 -24.21 11.52 -4.15
N SER A 132 -24.61 12.53 -4.91
CA SER A 132 -23.99 13.86 -4.94
C SER A 132 -23.88 14.41 -3.53
N GLN A 133 -22.75 15.06 -3.23
CA GLN A 133 -22.63 15.82 -1.98
C GLN A 133 -23.32 17.18 -2.10
N ASN A 134 -23.33 17.79 -3.30
CA ASN A 134 -24.06 19.03 -3.59
C ASN A 134 -25.56 18.89 -3.30
N GLU A 135 -26.16 17.78 -3.76
CA GLU A 135 -27.60 17.52 -3.69
C GLU A 135 -27.99 16.56 -2.56
N SER A 136 -27.09 16.31 -1.61
CA SER A 136 -27.32 15.36 -0.51
C SER A 136 -28.52 15.76 0.35
N HIS A 137 -29.47 14.84 0.52
CA HIS A 137 -30.58 15.02 1.48
C HIS A 137 -30.11 14.97 2.94
N ASN A 138 -28.98 14.30 3.22
CA ASN A 138 -28.37 14.33 4.53
C ASN A 138 -27.65 15.68 4.73
N GLN A 139 -28.20 16.51 5.61
CA GLN A 139 -27.66 17.83 5.95
C GLN A 139 -26.28 17.77 6.59
N GLU A 140 -25.89 16.67 7.22
CA GLU A 140 -24.53 16.51 7.74
C GLU A 140 -23.50 16.45 6.61
N TYR A 141 -23.87 15.95 5.44
CA TYR A 141 -22.97 15.84 4.30
C TYR A 141 -23.10 17.01 3.33
N GLN A 142 -24.28 17.61 3.22
CA GLN A 142 -24.59 18.59 2.19
C GLN A 142 -23.67 19.82 2.25
N ILE A 143 -23.11 20.16 1.09
CA ILE A 143 -22.30 21.34 0.79
C ILE A 143 -22.36 21.58 -0.73
N ASP A 144 -22.65 22.80 -1.15
CA ASP A 144 -22.60 23.19 -2.56
C ASP A 144 -21.17 23.54 -2.97
N LEU A 145 -20.53 22.66 -3.75
CA LEU A 145 -19.16 22.79 -4.24
C LEU A 145 -19.04 23.65 -5.50
N ASN A 146 -20.13 23.97 -6.20
CA ASN A 146 -20.08 24.82 -7.40
C ASN A 146 -19.55 26.22 -7.09
N ASN A 147 -19.73 26.68 -5.85
CA ASN A 147 -19.29 27.97 -5.36
C ASN A 147 -17.91 27.93 -4.68
N GLU A 148 -17.28 26.76 -4.58
CA GLU A 148 -16.06 26.53 -3.80
C GLU A 148 -14.84 26.39 -4.72
N GLN A 149 -14.27 27.52 -5.15
CA GLN A 149 -13.13 27.58 -6.09
C GLN A 149 -11.86 26.84 -5.64
N TRP A 150 -11.77 26.53 -4.33
CA TRP A 150 -10.66 25.77 -3.76
C TRP A 150 -10.80 24.26 -3.99
N TYR A 151 -11.98 23.75 -4.33
CA TYR A 151 -12.18 22.35 -4.65
C TYR A 151 -12.08 22.15 -6.17
N VAL A 152 -11.22 21.22 -6.61
CA VAL A 152 -10.87 21.11 -8.04
C VAL A 152 -11.99 20.51 -8.90
N PHE A 153 -12.94 19.80 -8.30
CA PHE A 153 -14.08 19.21 -9.00
C PHE A 153 -15.37 19.96 -8.69
N ASN A 154 -16.40 19.76 -9.51
CA ASN A 154 -17.69 20.45 -9.32
C ASN A 154 -18.61 19.75 -8.31
N ASP A 155 -18.32 18.49 -7.96
CA ASP A 155 -19.08 17.69 -7.00
C ASP A 155 -18.16 16.65 -6.36
N ASN A 156 -18.64 16.02 -5.29
CA ASN A 156 -17.97 14.93 -4.61
C ASN A 156 -18.91 13.73 -4.43
N TYR A 157 -18.42 12.56 -4.84
CA TYR A 157 -19.09 11.27 -4.66
C TYR A 157 -18.16 10.32 -3.88
N GLY A 158 -18.28 10.38 -2.55
CA GLY A 158 -17.37 9.69 -1.64
C GLY A 158 -18.08 8.97 -0.49
N THR A 159 -17.29 8.31 0.34
CA THR A 159 -17.76 7.75 1.62
C THR A 159 -18.33 8.83 2.54
N SER A 160 -19.04 8.41 3.59
CA SER A 160 -19.45 9.29 4.68
C SER A 160 -18.27 10.09 5.25
N GLU A 161 -17.13 9.43 5.42
CA GLU A 161 -15.89 10.00 5.95
C GLU A 161 -15.32 11.07 5.03
N GLU A 162 -15.23 10.80 3.72
CA GLU A 162 -14.79 11.78 2.72
C GLU A 162 -15.71 13.00 2.67
N LYS A 163 -17.04 12.78 2.71
CA LYS A 163 -18.04 13.85 2.72
C LYS A 163 -17.91 14.72 3.97
N LEU A 164 -17.79 14.09 5.14
CA LEU A 164 -17.57 14.78 6.41
C LEU A 164 -16.26 15.58 6.40
N PHE A 165 -15.20 15.03 5.81
CA PHE A 165 -13.93 15.74 5.67
C PHE A 165 -14.06 17.01 4.81
N ILE A 166 -14.72 16.95 3.65
CA ILE A 166 -14.94 18.15 2.81
C ILE A 166 -15.71 19.23 3.57
N LYS A 167 -16.75 18.84 4.32
CA LYS A 167 -17.51 19.79 5.14
C LYS A 167 -16.66 20.36 6.27
N TYR A 168 -15.86 19.53 6.92
CA TYR A 168 -14.91 19.95 7.95
C TYR A 168 -13.86 20.92 7.36
N PHE A 169 -13.35 20.64 6.17
CA PHE A 169 -12.41 21.49 5.44
C PHE A 169 -13.00 22.89 5.27
N LYS A 170 -14.19 23.01 4.67
CA LYS A 170 -14.88 24.31 4.46
C LYS A 170 -15.09 25.07 5.77
N THR A 171 -15.49 24.38 6.83
CA THR A 171 -15.93 25.01 8.08
C THR A 171 -14.79 25.35 9.03
N HIS A 172 -13.63 24.68 8.94
CA HIS A 172 -12.55 24.82 9.91
C HIS A 172 -11.18 25.13 9.28
N ILE A 173 -10.82 24.43 8.20
CA ILE A 173 -9.49 24.57 7.57
C ILE A 173 -9.46 25.80 6.66
N GLU A 174 -10.45 25.89 5.78
CA GLU A 174 -10.56 26.89 4.72
C GLU A 174 -10.54 28.32 5.27
N LEU A 175 -11.28 28.57 6.36
CA LEU A 175 -11.28 29.85 7.06
C LEU A 175 -9.88 30.27 7.53
N LYS A 176 -9.09 29.32 8.03
CA LYS A 176 -7.71 29.57 8.51
C LYS A 176 -6.75 29.82 7.34
N LEU A 177 -6.93 29.12 6.23
CA LEU A 177 -6.15 29.33 5.00
C LEU A 177 -6.44 30.71 4.39
N LYS A 178 -7.72 31.08 4.28
CA LYS A 178 -8.15 32.43 3.86
C LYS A 178 -7.58 33.53 4.75
N ALA A 179 -7.65 33.36 6.08
CA ALA A 179 -7.15 34.36 7.02
C ALA A 179 -5.64 34.64 6.89
N LYS A 180 -4.88 33.70 6.29
CA LYS A 180 -3.45 33.83 6.01
C LYS A 180 -3.13 34.27 4.58
N ASP A 181 -4.15 34.61 3.78
CA ASP A 181 -4.00 34.99 2.36
C ASP A 181 -3.21 33.95 1.55
N LEU A 182 -3.51 32.67 1.80
CA LEU A 182 -2.89 31.56 1.09
C LEU A 182 -3.67 31.27 -0.19
N GLU A 183 -2.95 30.84 -1.23
CA GLU A 183 -3.56 30.17 -2.37
C GLU A 183 -3.64 28.68 -2.06
N TYR A 184 -4.80 28.05 -2.23
CA TYR A 184 -4.98 26.65 -1.87
C TYR A 184 -5.97 25.92 -2.79
N TYR A 185 -5.67 24.64 -3.02
CA TYR A 185 -6.50 23.75 -3.81
C TYR A 185 -6.57 22.38 -3.15
N LEU A 186 -7.78 21.90 -2.88
CA LEU A 186 -8.05 20.55 -2.42
C LEU A 186 -8.42 19.67 -3.62
N ILE A 187 -7.67 18.59 -3.81
CA ILE A 187 -7.87 17.63 -4.89
C ILE A 187 -8.31 16.31 -4.26
N ARG A 188 -9.46 15.79 -4.67
CA ARG A 188 -9.81 14.39 -4.41
C ARG A 188 -9.03 13.46 -5.34
N ASN A 189 -8.42 12.43 -4.78
CA ASN A 189 -7.76 11.40 -5.56
C ASN A 189 -8.80 10.40 -6.07
N GLU A 190 -9.26 10.59 -7.30
CA GLU A 190 -10.15 9.65 -8.00
C GLU A 190 -9.43 8.36 -8.42
N ARG A 191 -8.49 7.83 -7.60
CA ARG A 191 -7.57 6.73 -7.95
C ARG A 191 -6.73 7.05 -9.18
N PHE A 192 -6.11 8.23 -9.21
CA PHE A 192 -5.07 8.56 -10.19
C PHE A 192 -3.79 7.80 -9.81
N PRO A 193 -3.28 6.88 -10.65
CA PRO A 193 -2.10 6.07 -10.31
C PRO A 193 -0.87 6.90 -9.95
N GLU A 194 -0.74 8.09 -10.54
CA GLU A 194 0.37 9.01 -10.32
C GLU A 194 0.32 9.73 -8.97
N LEU A 195 -0.81 9.71 -8.26
CA LEU A 195 -0.94 10.21 -6.88
C LEU A 195 -0.67 9.12 -5.84
N ALA A 196 -0.46 7.87 -6.25
CA ALA A 196 -0.10 6.80 -5.33
C ALA A 196 1.30 7.03 -4.75
N ILE A 197 1.44 6.81 -3.46
CA ILE A 197 2.69 6.82 -2.70
C ILE A 197 2.98 5.43 -2.16
N TYR A 198 4.24 5.16 -1.83
CA TYR A 198 4.69 3.82 -1.43
C TYR A 198 5.45 3.92 -0.11
N SER A 199 5.10 3.08 0.88
CA SER A 199 5.72 3.12 2.21
C SER A 199 7.24 2.93 2.12
N PHE A 200 8.00 3.70 2.90
CA PHE A 200 9.46 3.66 2.80
C PHE A 200 10.05 2.30 3.23
N ASP A 201 9.39 1.59 4.14
CA ASP A 201 9.91 0.36 4.72
C ASP A 201 9.47 -0.90 3.97
N SER A 202 8.20 -0.96 3.54
CA SER A 202 7.56 -2.15 2.95
C SER A 202 7.17 -1.99 1.47
N GLY A 203 7.29 -0.78 0.90
CA GLY A 203 6.86 -0.49 -0.47
C GLY A 203 5.36 -0.68 -0.69
N GLU A 204 4.57 -0.65 0.39
CA GLU A 204 3.13 -0.82 0.33
C GLU A 204 2.50 0.39 -0.34
N ARG A 205 1.69 0.11 -1.36
CA ARG A 205 1.02 1.12 -2.17
C ARG A 205 -0.12 1.74 -1.36
N PHE A 206 -0.11 3.06 -1.29
CA PHE A 206 -1.13 3.86 -0.63
C PHE A 206 -1.62 4.96 -1.59
N GLU A 207 -2.93 5.09 -1.71
CA GLU A 207 -3.59 6.16 -2.46
C GLU A 207 -4.33 7.05 -1.45
N PRO A 208 -3.74 8.16 -0.98
CA PRO A 208 -4.43 9.08 -0.10
C PRO A 208 -5.68 9.64 -0.76
N ASP A 209 -6.78 9.73 -0.03
CA ASP A 209 -8.07 10.22 -0.56
C ASP A 209 -8.01 11.67 -1.04
N PHE A 210 -7.23 12.52 -0.37
CA PHE A 210 -7.10 13.93 -0.73
C PHE A 210 -5.65 14.41 -0.73
N VAL A 211 -5.39 15.37 -1.63
CA VAL A 211 -4.15 16.12 -1.70
C VAL A 211 -4.47 17.61 -1.63
N LEU A 212 -3.99 18.27 -0.59
CA LEU A 212 -4.11 19.72 -0.42
C LEU A 212 -2.82 20.39 -0.87
N PHE A 213 -2.93 21.35 -1.79
CA PHE A 213 -1.86 22.28 -2.12
C PHE A 213 -2.11 23.60 -1.42
N CYS A 214 -1.11 24.11 -0.69
CA CYS A 214 -1.11 25.47 -0.15
C CYS A 214 0.14 26.21 -0.64
N ARG A 215 -0.02 27.41 -1.17
CA ARG A 215 1.07 28.22 -1.70
C ARG A 215 1.12 29.58 -1.02
N LYS A 216 2.33 29.99 -0.64
CA LYS A 216 2.63 31.32 -0.10
C LYS A 216 3.78 31.94 -0.87
N LYS A 217 3.64 33.21 -1.22
CA LYS A 217 4.69 33.99 -1.87
C LYS A 217 5.52 34.73 -0.83
N ILE A 218 6.82 34.46 -0.77
CA ILE A 218 7.78 35.12 0.13
C ILE A 218 8.95 35.60 -0.72
N ASN A 219 9.26 36.91 -0.68
CA ASN A 219 10.42 37.49 -1.38
C ASN A 219 10.52 37.10 -2.88
N ASN A 220 9.39 37.09 -3.59
CA ASN A 220 9.25 36.65 -5.00
C ASN A 220 9.45 35.15 -5.26
N GLU A 221 9.63 34.33 -4.23
CA GLU A 221 9.63 32.88 -4.33
C GLU A 221 8.31 32.29 -3.85
N ASN A 222 7.84 31.23 -4.52
CA ASN A 222 6.67 30.48 -4.10
C ASN A 222 7.11 29.29 -3.25
N ILE A 223 6.63 29.22 -2.01
CA ILE A 223 6.71 28.02 -1.18
C ILE A 223 5.40 27.27 -1.33
N THR A 224 5.50 26.00 -1.71
CA THR A 224 4.34 25.12 -1.92
C THR A 224 4.37 23.98 -0.92
N TYR A 225 3.27 23.80 -0.23
CA TYR A 225 3.03 22.70 0.68
C TYR A 225 2.07 21.73 0.01
N GLN A 226 2.47 20.46 -0.13
CA GLN A 226 1.63 19.39 -0.62
C GLN A 226 1.33 18.44 0.55
N THR A 227 0.08 18.40 0.95
CA THR A 227 -0.37 17.68 2.14
C THR A 227 -1.28 16.51 1.74
N PHE A 228 -0.90 15.29 2.12
CA PHE A 228 -1.71 14.09 1.97
C PHE A 228 -2.65 13.91 3.15
N ILE A 229 -3.91 13.63 2.86
CA ILE A 229 -5.01 13.54 3.83
C ILE A 229 -5.84 12.28 3.56
N GLU A 230 -6.16 11.56 4.62
CA GLU A 230 -6.93 10.32 4.60
C GLU A 230 -8.04 10.36 5.68
N PRO A 231 -9.30 10.59 5.29
CA PRO A 231 -10.45 10.36 6.13
C PRO A 231 -10.64 8.87 6.43
N LYS A 232 -10.98 8.53 7.68
CA LYS A 232 -11.09 7.14 8.10
C LYS A 232 -12.22 6.87 9.08
N GLY A 233 -12.96 5.80 8.84
CA GLY A 233 -13.99 5.30 9.74
C GLY A 233 -13.35 4.60 10.94
N THR A 234 -13.99 4.69 12.11
CA THR A 234 -13.40 4.23 13.39
C THR A 234 -13.03 2.75 13.37
N HIS A 235 -13.81 1.94 12.65
CA HIS A 235 -13.59 0.50 12.51
C HIS A 235 -12.34 0.13 11.68
N LEU A 236 -11.80 1.05 10.89
CA LEU A 236 -10.62 0.82 10.04
C LEU A 236 -9.33 1.40 10.62
N LEU A 237 -9.39 2.12 11.75
CA LEU A 237 -8.21 2.82 12.31
C LEU A 237 -7.07 1.85 12.64
N GLU A 238 -7.38 0.71 13.25
CA GLU A 238 -6.38 -0.29 13.62
C GLU A 238 -5.84 -1.05 12.40
N GLU A 239 -6.71 -1.45 11.47
CA GLU A 239 -6.32 -2.16 10.25
C GLU A 239 -5.39 -1.32 9.37
N ASP A 240 -5.71 -0.04 9.23
CA ASP A 240 -4.98 0.89 8.36
C ASP A 240 -3.92 1.71 9.09
N LYS A 241 -3.61 1.42 10.35
CA LYS A 241 -2.65 2.16 11.17
C LYS A 241 -1.30 2.40 10.49
N TRP A 242 -0.83 1.43 9.70
CA TRP A 242 0.42 1.56 8.94
C TRP A 242 0.42 2.75 7.96
N LYS A 243 -0.75 3.16 7.41
CA LYS A 243 -0.85 4.33 6.53
C LYS A 243 -0.68 5.63 7.30
N GLU A 244 -1.23 5.72 8.50
CA GLU A 244 -1.06 6.89 9.38
C GLU A 244 0.40 7.02 9.84
N GLU A 245 1.02 5.90 10.20
CA GLU A 245 2.46 5.84 10.51
C GLU A 245 3.28 6.32 9.30
N PHE A 246 2.93 5.87 8.10
CA PHE A 246 3.59 6.30 6.87
C PHE A 246 3.39 7.79 6.57
N LEU A 247 2.19 8.34 6.77
CA LEU A 247 1.91 9.78 6.66
C LEU A 247 2.75 10.60 7.65
N ASN A 248 2.98 10.10 8.86
CA ASN A 248 3.89 10.76 9.80
C ASN A 248 5.35 10.69 9.32
N GLN A 249 5.79 9.53 8.80
CA GLN A 249 7.14 9.37 8.25
C GLN A 249 7.41 10.31 7.05
N ILE A 250 6.43 10.52 6.16
CA ILE A 250 6.60 11.33 4.94
C ILE A 250 6.97 12.78 5.25
N SER A 251 6.38 13.35 6.32
CA SER A 251 6.60 14.72 6.76
C SER A 251 8.05 14.97 7.21
N ASN A 252 8.71 13.92 7.71
CA ASN A 252 10.06 14.02 8.28
C ASN A 252 11.16 13.52 7.33
N THR A 253 10.81 12.67 6.37
CA THR A 253 11.78 11.88 5.59
C THR A 253 11.81 12.24 4.11
N SER A 254 10.75 12.87 3.59
CA SER A 254 10.65 13.19 2.17
C SER A 254 11.72 14.18 1.71
N GLN A 255 12.25 13.92 0.51
CA GLN A 255 13.25 14.75 -0.15
C GLN A 255 12.77 15.08 -1.57
N ILE A 256 12.88 16.35 -2.00
CA ILE A 256 12.49 16.74 -3.36
C ILE A 256 13.72 16.70 -4.28
N ASN A 257 13.68 15.88 -5.34
CA ASN A 257 14.79 15.78 -6.30
C ASN A 257 14.68 16.79 -7.43
N ASN A 258 14.79 18.08 -7.12
CA ASN A 258 14.91 19.07 -8.16
C ASN A 258 15.43 20.42 -7.65
N LEU A 259 16.43 20.99 -8.34
CA LEU A 259 16.95 22.33 -8.09
C LEU A 259 15.87 23.42 -8.25
N PHE A 260 14.87 23.20 -9.11
CA PHE A 260 13.76 24.14 -9.37
C PHE A 260 12.57 23.99 -8.40
N PHE A 261 12.50 22.89 -7.65
CA PHE A 261 11.39 22.60 -6.72
C PHE A 261 11.84 22.55 -5.26
N LYS A 262 12.96 23.19 -4.90
CA LYS A 262 13.48 23.25 -3.52
C LYS A 262 12.49 23.82 -2.51
N ASN A 263 11.51 24.60 -2.97
CA ASN A 263 10.50 25.25 -2.14
C ASN A 263 9.22 24.41 -1.99
N TYR A 264 9.27 23.11 -2.30
CA TYR A 264 8.19 22.15 -2.03
C TYR A 264 8.41 21.44 -0.69
N LYS A 265 7.34 21.37 0.10
CA LYS A 265 7.29 20.59 1.35
C LYS A 265 6.19 19.56 1.25
N ILE A 266 6.54 18.29 1.48
CA ILE A 266 5.56 17.19 1.51
C ILE A 266 5.19 16.91 2.95
N ILE A 267 3.89 16.83 3.21
CA ILE A 267 3.33 16.65 4.55
C ILE A 267 2.30 15.53 4.48
N GLY A 268 2.29 14.69 5.51
CA GLY A 268 1.18 13.78 5.81
C GLY A 268 0.54 14.20 7.12
N LEU A 269 -0.79 14.33 7.11
CA LEU A 269 -1.58 14.55 8.32
C LEU A 269 -1.98 13.20 8.94
N PRO A 270 -2.27 13.16 10.26
CA PRO A 270 -2.91 11.98 10.85
C PRO A 270 -4.28 11.73 10.20
N PHE A 271 -4.89 10.58 10.48
CA PHE A 271 -6.21 10.29 9.95
C PHE A 271 -7.24 11.32 10.39
N PHE A 272 -8.07 11.76 9.45
CA PHE A 272 -9.28 12.49 9.80
C PHE A 272 -10.36 11.50 10.20
N ASN A 273 -10.70 11.45 11.49
CA ASN A 273 -11.87 10.74 11.98
C ASN A 273 -12.73 11.70 12.80
N SER A 274 -13.95 11.95 12.33
CA SER A 274 -14.86 12.94 12.93
C SER A 274 -15.41 12.54 14.30
N THR A 275 -15.12 11.33 14.78
CA THR A 275 -15.68 10.79 16.04
C THR A 275 -14.66 10.68 17.18
N THR A 276 -13.42 10.27 16.88
CA THR A 276 -12.44 9.92 17.92
C THR A 276 -11.07 10.59 17.78
N LYS A 277 -10.74 11.15 16.60
CA LYS A 277 -9.42 11.75 16.34
C LYS A 277 -9.47 13.20 15.86
N VAL A 278 -10.63 13.86 15.92
CA VAL A 278 -10.78 15.22 15.37
C VAL A 278 -9.88 16.22 16.11
N GLU A 279 -9.71 16.11 17.42
CA GLU A 279 -8.83 17.00 18.19
C GLU A 279 -7.36 16.85 17.79
N GLU A 280 -6.86 15.62 17.64
CA GLU A 280 -5.49 15.34 17.19
C GLU A 280 -5.26 15.89 15.78
N PHE A 281 -6.22 15.64 14.88
CA PHE A 281 -6.19 16.17 13.52
C PHE A 281 -6.16 17.71 13.53
N ASN A 282 -7.01 18.36 14.33
CA ASN A 282 -7.07 19.81 14.46
C ASN A 282 -5.72 20.39 14.90
N GLN A 283 -5.11 19.82 15.93
CA GLN A 283 -3.81 20.26 16.45
C GLN A 283 -2.73 20.18 15.37
N MET A 284 -2.71 19.10 14.60
CA MET A 284 -1.74 18.92 13.51
C MET A 284 -1.99 19.87 12.34
N VAL A 285 -3.25 20.10 11.98
CA VAL A 285 -3.63 21.11 10.97
C VAL A 285 -3.23 22.51 11.41
N GLU A 286 -3.46 22.89 12.66
CA GLU A 286 -3.08 24.20 13.19
C GLU A 286 -1.56 24.39 13.19
N LYS A 287 -0.83 23.38 13.66
CA LYS A 287 0.63 23.38 13.61
C LYS A 287 1.13 23.54 12.18
N PHE A 288 0.55 22.82 11.23
CA PHE A 288 0.86 22.92 9.80
C PHE A 288 0.59 24.33 9.27
N ILE A 289 -0.63 24.84 9.41
CA ILE A 289 -1.03 26.15 8.88
C ILE A 289 -0.19 27.29 9.48
N ASN A 290 0.22 27.16 10.75
CA ASN A 290 1.11 28.12 11.41
C ASN A 290 2.55 28.10 10.87
N GLN A 291 3.00 27.00 10.26
CA GLN A 291 4.30 26.88 9.60
C GLN A 291 4.30 27.44 8.16
N ILE A 292 3.14 27.78 7.61
CA ILE A 292 2.99 28.46 6.31
C ILE A 292 3.11 29.97 6.50
#